data_AF-A0A8J6XME8-F1
#
_entry.id   AF-A0A8J6XME8-F1
#
_cell.length_a   1.000
_cell.length_b   1.000
_cell.length_c   1.000
_cell.angle_alpha   90.00
_cell.angle_beta   90.00
_cell.angle_gamma   90.00
#
_symmetry.space_group_name_H-M   'P 1'
#
loop_
_entity.id
_entity.type
_entity.pdbx_description
1 polymer ?
#
loop_
_entity_poly.entity_id
_entity_poly.type
_entity_poly.pdbx_seq_one_letter_code
_entity_poly.pdbx_strand_id
1 'polypeptide(L)'
;MNLLLISDFKSVASEITAQVFPKTQFQVLFKEMGNGNITITFKSSTHFANNFRIKFNIRTRNLIISGHSHTVIVHLNYINKSNYAWYDQSGLAIPKPTDIGEKLELLARNFSVILPEFYQGEVFEFSTYHEFENAATAVAEQIFTQFNFSLNYRKNRENSLCLNYCGEKNLERETEIFAQQESIFFNVDFRSRAKCLAIHTRWCGEQYLLVYLSQGDLHWSTLRSPDMNTQLVYRQEFENIAFRLYPLLQEFFPG
;
A
#
# COMPACT_ATOMS: atom_id res chain seq x y z
N MET A 1 -16.02 1.70 20.08
CA MET A 1 -16.82 2.62 19.23
C MET A 1 -16.11 3.97 19.18
N ASN A 2 -15.34 4.21 18.12
CA ASN A 2 -15.39 5.47 17.38
C ASN A 2 -14.85 5.19 15.97
N LEU A 3 -15.79 5.07 15.04
CA LEU A 3 -15.58 5.32 13.63
C LEU A 3 -15.11 6.78 13.49
N LEU A 4 -13.83 7.08 13.74
CA LEU A 4 -13.22 8.26 13.13
C LEU A 4 -13.11 7.94 11.65
N LEU A 5 -14.22 8.17 10.96
CA LEU A 5 -14.36 7.92 9.54
C LEU A 5 -13.32 8.78 8.83
N ILE A 6 -12.86 8.31 7.66
CA ILE A 6 -12.01 9.10 6.75
C ILE A 6 -12.56 10.53 6.54
N SER A 7 -13.86 10.76 6.73
CA SER A 7 -14.50 12.08 6.75
C SER A 7 -13.97 13.00 7.86
N ASP A 8 -13.76 12.48 9.06
CA ASP A 8 -13.34 13.25 10.23
C ASP A 8 -11.86 13.64 10.08
N PHE A 9 -11.05 12.72 9.55
CA PHE A 9 -9.66 13.04 9.17
C PHE A 9 -9.58 14.10 8.06
N LYS A 10 -10.44 14.01 7.04
CA LYS A 10 -10.51 15.04 6.00
C LYS A 10 -10.92 16.40 6.57
N SER A 11 -11.82 16.44 7.56
CA SER A 11 -12.21 17.67 8.24
C SER A 11 -11.02 18.28 8.99
N VAL A 12 -10.38 17.52 9.88
CA VAL A 12 -9.25 17.99 10.68
C VAL A 12 -8.07 18.40 9.79
N ALA A 13 -7.77 17.62 8.75
CA ALA A 13 -6.73 17.93 7.80
C ALA A 13 -7.04 19.22 7.01
N SER A 14 -8.32 19.48 6.71
CA SER A 14 -8.76 20.73 6.07
C SER A 14 -8.64 21.92 7.02
N GLU A 15 -8.96 21.77 8.30
CA GLU A 15 -8.80 22.81 9.32
C GLU A 15 -7.34 23.20 9.54
N ILE A 16 -6.45 22.22 9.72
CA ILE A 16 -4.99 22.45 9.82
C ILE A 16 -4.49 23.19 8.59
N THR A 17 -4.94 22.77 7.40
CA THR A 17 -4.51 23.39 6.15
C THR A 17 -5.03 24.82 6.00
N ALA A 18 -6.28 25.08 6.41
CA ALA A 18 -6.88 26.42 6.39
C ALA A 18 -6.14 27.38 7.34
N GLN A 19 -5.57 26.90 8.44
CA GLN A 19 -4.74 27.74 9.31
C GLN A 19 -3.43 28.17 8.63
N VAL A 20 -2.81 27.29 7.85
CA VAL A 20 -1.55 27.58 7.15
C VAL A 20 -1.76 28.35 5.84
N PHE A 21 -2.89 28.11 5.17
CA PHE A 21 -3.26 28.70 3.88
C PHE A 21 -4.68 29.28 3.91
N PRO A 22 -4.93 30.34 4.70
CA PRO A 22 -6.29 30.82 5.00
C PRO A 22 -7.07 31.37 3.80
N LYS A 23 -6.39 31.69 2.70
CA LYS A 23 -6.98 32.23 1.46
C LYS A 23 -7.09 31.19 0.34
N THR A 24 -6.77 29.92 0.61
CA THR A 24 -6.73 28.88 -0.41
C THR A 24 -7.78 27.81 -0.13
N GLN A 25 -8.63 27.54 -1.11
CA GLN A 25 -9.55 26.41 -1.08
C GLN A 25 -8.87 25.19 -1.70
N PHE A 26 -8.89 24.07 -0.97
CA PHE A 26 -8.27 22.83 -1.41
C PHE A 26 -9.31 21.75 -1.68
N GLN A 27 -9.13 21.06 -2.79
CA GLN A 27 -9.65 19.71 -2.96
C GLN A 27 -8.70 18.73 -2.25
N VAL A 28 -9.24 17.98 -1.29
CA VAL A 28 -8.47 16.98 -0.53
C VAL A 28 -8.66 15.59 -1.14
N LEU A 29 -7.57 15.03 -1.66
CA LEU A 29 -7.51 13.68 -2.20
C LEU A 29 -6.81 12.77 -1.20
N PHE A 30 -7.55 11.83 -0.64
CA PHE A 30 -7.04 10.83 0.30
C PHE A 30 -6.75 9.52 -0.43
N LYS A 31 -5.56 8.97 -0.23
CA LYS A 31 -5.16 7.66 -0.73
C LYS A 31 -4.41 6.92 0.37
N GLU A 32 -4.99 5.81 0.80
CA GLU A 32 -4.25 4.79 1.53
C GLU A 32 -3.37 4.03 0.54
N MET A 33 -2.08 3.91 0.85
CA MET A 33 -1.13 3.11 0.09
C MET A 33 -0.81 1.84 0.88
N GLY A 34 -0.40 0.77 0.20
CA GLY A 34 0.00 -0.48 0.87
C GLY A 34 0.99 -0.26 2.01
N ASN A 35 0.98 -1.20 2.97
CA ASN A 35 1.85 -1.25 4.14
C ASN A 35 1.54 -0.11 5.15
N GLY A 36 0.28 0.33 5.21
CA GLY A 36 -0.21 1.35 6.16
C GLY A 36 0.23 2.78 5.84
N ASN A 37 0.97 3.02 4.76
CA ASN A 37 1.40 4.37 4.40
C ASN A 37 0.21 5.21 3.93
N ILE A 38 0.01 6.40 4.51
CA ILE A 38 -1.03 7.32 4.04
C ILE A 38 -0.43 8.38 3.14
N THR A 39 -1.14 8.70 2.05
CA THR A 39 -0.86 9.86 1.23
C THR A 39 -2.11 10.74 1.10
N ILE A 40 -1.95 12.03 1.40
CA ILE A 40 -2.97 13.04 1.24
C ILE A 40 -2.44 14.08 0.26
N THR A 41 -3.21 14.42 -0.76
CA THR A 41 -2.86 15.48 -1.69
C THR A 41 -3.86 16.61 -1.58
N PHE A 42 -3.37 17.82 -1.40
CA PHE A 42 -4.13 19.05 -1.34
C PHE A 42 -3.94 19.78 -2.66
N LYS A 43 -5.02 19.91 -3.42
CA LYS A 43 -5.03 20.62 -4.70
C LYS A 43 -5.78 21.93 -4.56
N SER A 44 -5.07 23.04 -4.66
CA SER A 44 -5.63 24.37 -4.76
C SER A 44 -6.34 24.54 -6.10
N SER A 45 -7.56 25.09 -6.07
CA SER A 45 -8.31 25.44 -7.27
C SER A 45 -7.80 26.71 -7.95
N THR A 46 -7.08 27.57 -7.22
CA THR A 46 -6.72 28.93 -7.66
C THR A 46 -5.22 29.13 -7.89
N HIS A 47 -4.37 28.40 -7.17
CA HIS A 47 -2.93 28.59 -7.19
C HIS A 47 -2.18 27.26 -7.12
N PHE A 48 -1.68 26.79 -8.28
CA PHE A 48 -0.93 25.54 -8.38
C PHE A 48 0.27 25.46 -7.42
N ALA A 49 0.95 26.59 -7.18
CA ALA A 49 2.07 26.68 -6.25
C ALA A 49 1.70 26.34 -4.80
N ASN A 50 0.42 26.42 -4.44
CA ASN A 50 -0.06 26.05 -3.11
C ASN A 50 -0.37 24.55 -3.00
N ASN A 51 -0.25 23.77 -4.08
CA ASN A 51 -0.46 22.33 -4.01
C ASN A 51 0.64 21.69 -3.16
N PHE A 52 0.23 20.81 -2.26
CA PHE A 52 1.17 20.04 -1.46
C PHE A 52 0.63 18.63 -1.20
N ARG A 53 1.55 17.74 -0.82
CA ARG A 53 1.27 16.36 -0.50
C ARG A 53 1.87 16.03 0.84
N ILE A 54 1.14 15.26 1.63
CA ILE A 54 1.60 14.67 2.88
C ILE A 54 1.67 13.17 2.67
N LYS A 55 2.81 12.57 2.99
CA LYS A 55 3.02 11.13 3.05
C LYS A 55 3.48 10.78 4.46
N PHE A 56 2.77 9.88 5.13
CA PHE A 56 3.20 9.35 6.41
C PHE A 56 3.63 7.90 6.23
N ASN A 57 4.87 7.61 6.65
CA ASN A 57 5.39 6.26 6.72
C ASN A 57 5.29 5.75 8.15
N ILE A 58 4.40 4.78 8.37
CA ILE A 58 4.13 4.21 9.70
C ILE A 58 5.36 3.47 10.21
N ARG A 59 6.00 2.65 9.37
CA ARG A 59 7.15 1.80 9.74
C ARG A 59 8.33 2.63 10.22
N THR A 60 8.65 3.70 9.51
CA THR A 60 9.76 4.60 9.87
C THR A 60 9.33 5.78 10.73
N ARG A 61 8.04 5.87 11.08
CA ARG A 61 7.41 6.97 11.81
C ARG A 61 7.82 8.34 11.26
N ASN A 62 7.81 8.43 9.93
CA ASN A 62 8.35 9.56 9.21
C ASN A 62 7.24 10.26 8.41
N LEU A 63 7.14 11.58 8.59
CA LEU A 63 6.24 12.45 7.86
C LEU A 63 7.02 13.16 6.74
N ILE A 64 6.63 12.91 5.50
CA ILE A 64 7.17 13.59 4.34
C ILE A 64 6.13 14.58 3.83
N ILE A 65 6.49 15.86 3.75
CA ILE A 65 5.65 16.89 3.14
C ILE A 65 6.32 17.41 1.88
N SER A 66 5.64 17.28 0.74
CA SER A 66 6.10 17.75 -0.55
C SER A 66 5.31 18.98 -0.96
N GLY A 67 5.99 20.03 -1.42
CA GLY A 67 5.35 21.24 -1.93
C GLY A 67 6.13 21.84 -3.10
N HIS A 68 5.56 22.87 -3.73
CA HIS A 68 6.25 23.62 -4.78
C HIS A 68 6.97 24.82 -4.17
N SER A 69 8.27 24.93 -4.45
CA SER A 69 9.06 26.15 -4.22
C SER A 69 9.41 26.71 -5.60
N HIS A 70 8.93 27.91 -5.92
CA HIS A 70 9.01 28.49 -7.27
C HIS A 70 8.58 27.51 -8.39
N THR A 71 9.55 26.85 -9.05
CA THR A 71 9.36 25.89 -10.14
C THR A 71 9.77 24.46 -9.81
N VAL A 72 10.28 24.20 -8.60
CA VAL A 72 10.80 22.89 -8.19
C VAL A 72 9.94 22.28 -7.07
N ILE A 73 9.88 20.95 -7.05
CA ILE A 73 9.28 20.23 -5.92
C ILE A 73 10.35 20.08 -4.84
N VAL A 74 9.96 20.41 -3.62
CA VAL A 74 10.79 20.27 -2.42
C VAL A 74 10.10 19.32 -1.44
N HIS A 75 10.91 18.60 -0.68
CA HIS A 75 10.48 17.61 0.29
C HIS A 75 11.04 17.94 1.66
N LEU A 76 10.16 18.11 2.64
CA LEU A 76 10.49 18.12 4.04
C LEU A 76 10.30 16.70 4.57
N ASN A 77 11.40 16.05 4.95
CA ASN A 77 11.41 14.77 5.63
C ASN A 77 11.47 15.02 7.15
N TYR A 78 10.39 14.73 7.86
CA TYR A 78 10.16 15.13 9.23
C TYR A 78 9.94 13.91 10.12
N ILE A 79 10.91 13.62 10.97
CA ILE A 79 10.82 12.53 11.94
C ILE A 79 10.30 13.07 13.27
N ASN A 80 10.86 14.20 13.73
CA ASN A 80 10.35 14.94 14.89
C ASN A 80 10.81 16.41 14.86
N LYS A 81 10.35 17.22 15.82
CA LYS A 81 10.66 18.66 15.93
C LYS A 81 12.15 19.00 15.85
N SER A 82 13.02 18.09 16.27
CA SER A 82 14.47 18.28 16.31
C SER A 82 15.23 17.53 15.21
N ASN A 83 14.53 16.73 14.40
CA ASN A 83 15.13 15.87 13.39
C ASN A 83 14.30 15.92 12.10
N TYR A 84 14.69 16.85 11.23
CA TYR A 84 14.14 16.97 9.89
C TYR A 84 15.22 17.40 8.90
N ALA A 85 15.02 17.04 7.63
CA ALA A 85 15.90 17.39 6.55
C ALA A 85 15.11 17.77 5.29
N TRP A 86 15.71 18.64 4.50
CA TRP A 86 15.13 19.16 3.27
C TRP A 86 15.80 18.51 2.06
N TYR A 87 14.99 18.13 1.08
CA TYR A 87 15.45 17.50 -0.16
C TYR A 87 14.77 18.14 -1.37
N ASP A 88 15.47 18.16 -2.50
CA ASP A 88 14.85 18.45 -3.80
C ASP A 88 14.18 17.21 -4.41
N GLN A 89 13.53 17.38 -5.56
CA GLN A 89 12.87 16.31 -6.31
C GLN A 89 13.79 15.15 -6.73
N SER A 90 15.11 15.36 -6.76
CA SER A 90 16.10 14.32 -7.08
C SER A 90 16.58 13.56 -5.84
N GLY A 91 16.15 13.99 -4.64
CA GLY A 91 16.55 13.42 -3.36
C GLY A 91 17.86 13.99 -2.81
N LEU A 92 18.37 15.08 -3.38
CA LEU A 92 19.57 15.76 -2.87
C LEU A 92 19.20 16.68 -1.70
N ALA A 93 20.04 16.69 -0.67
CA ALA A 93 19.84 17.56 0.48
C ALA A 93 19.99 19.03 0.07
N ILE A 94 19.03 19.85 0.48
CA ILE A 94 19.01 21.29 0.19
C ILE A 94 18.81 22.09 1.48
N PRO A 95 19.18 23.39 1.50
CA PRO A 95 18.76 24.28 2.57
C PRO A 95 17.22 24.45 2.57
N LYS A 96 16.68 24.93 3.70
CA LYS A 96 15.27 25.28 3.84
C LYS A 96 14.86 26.29 2.74
N PRO A 97 13.82 26.00 1.93
CA PRO A 97 13.28 26.95 0.96
C PRO A 97 12.66 28.18 1.65
N THR A 98 12.96 29.38 1.16
CA THR A 98 12.52 30.64 1.80
C THR A 98 11.04 30.95 1.57
N ASP A 99 10.45 30.49 0.48
CA ASP A 99 9.10 30.82 0.02
C ASP A 99 8.00 29.94 0.63
N ILE A 100 8.28 28.64 0.76
CA ILE A 100 7.32 27.64 1.23
C ILE A 100 7.77 26.95 2.53
N GLY A 101 9.05 27.09 2.91
CA GLY A 101 9.68 26.30 3.96
C GLY A 101 9.00 26.41 5.33
N GLU A 102 8.70 27.62 5.77
CA GLU A 102 8.01 27.86 7.05
C GLU A 102 6.62 27.24 7.09
N LYS A 103 5.88 27.32 5.97
CA LYS A 103 4.54 26.74 5.85
C LYS A 103 4.58 25.23 5.95
N LEU A 104 5.52 24.56 5.26
CA LEU A 104 5.62 23.10 5.34
C LEU A 104 6.10 22.63 6.71
N GLU A 105 7.00 23.36 7.38
CA GLU A 105 7.39 23.04 8.76
C GLU A 105 6.21 23.19 9.74
N LEU A 106 5.36 24.20 9.56
CA LEU A 106 4.16 24.38 10.37
C LEU A 106 3.14 23.26 10.12
N LEU A 107 2.92 22.88 8.86
CA LEU A 107 2.13 21.70 8.51
C LEU A 107 2.72 20.45 9.20
N ALA A 108 4.02 20.23 9.09
CA ALA A 108 4.68 19.05 9.65
C ALA A 108 4.48 18.96 11.16
N ARG A 109 4.63 20.08 11.88
CA ARG A 109 4.36 20.15 13.32
C ARG A 109 2.92 19.81 13.64
N ASN A 110 1.95 20.43 12.96
CA ASN A 110 0.53 20.21 13.25
C ASN A 110 0.08 18.78 12.91
N PHE A 111 0.49 18.28 11.74
CA PHE A 111 0.18 16.90 11.32
C PHE A 111 0.91 15.86 12.17
N SER A 112 2.12 16.12 12.67
CA SER A 112 2.84 15.19 13.53
C SER A 112 2.19 14.95 14.90
N VAL A 113 1.32 15.86 15.36
CA VAL A 113 0.56 15.69 16.61
C VAL A 113 -0.64 14.78 16.37
N ILE A 114 -1.38 15.06 15.30
CA ILE A 114 -2.63 14.34 15.03
C ILE A 114 -2.40 12.99 14.36
N LEU A 115 -1.36 12.83 13.51
CA LEU A 115 -1.16 11.58 12.79
C LEU A 115 -0.97 10.40 13.76
N PRO A 116 -0.10 10.47 14.80
CA PRO A 116 -0.04 9.44 15.82
C PRO A 116 -1.39 9.17 16.49
N GLU A 117 -2.17 10.20 16.82
CA GLU A 117 -3.47 10.09 17.50
C GLU A 117 -4.56 9.47 16.61
N PHE A 118 -4.57 9.79 15.31
CA PHE A 118 -5.38 9.12 14.29
C PHE A 118 -5.07 7.63 14.13
N TYR A 119 -3.94 7.15 14.70
CA TYR A 119 -3.59 5.74 14.82
C TYR A 119 -3.53 5.23 16.28
N GLN A 120 -3.75 6.08 17.29
CA GLN A 120 -3.89 5.70 18.71
C GLN A 120 -5.35 5.54 19.14
N GLY A 121 -6.32 6.00 18.34
CA GLY A 121 -7.75 5.72 18.52
C GLY A 121 -8.07 4.27 18.20
N GLU A 122 -8.01 3.43 19.24
CA GLU A 122 -7.93 1.96 19.16
C GLU A 122 -6.80 1.53 18.22
N VAL A 123 -5.78 0.93 18.81
CA VAL A 123 -5.03 -0.12 18.11
C VAL A 123 -6.10 -1.11 17.64
N PHE A 124 -6.64 -0.93 16.41
CA PHE A 124 -7.03 -2.09 15.63
C PHE A 124 -5.83 -3.01 15.76
N GLU A 125 -6.02 -4.24 16.22
CA GLU A 125 -4.94 -5.20 16.39
C GLU A 125 -4.13 -5.27 15.07
N PHE A 126 -3.13 -4.40 14.93
CA PHE A 126 -2.25 -4.35 13.77
C PHE A 126 -1.14 -5.38 13.96
N SER A 127 -1.01 -5.97 15.16
CA SER A 127 -0.28 -7.22 15.33
C SER A 127 -0.87 -8.26 14.38
N THR A 128 -2.18 -8.49 14.38
CA THR A 128 -2.79 -9.53 13.54
C THR A 128 -2.70 -9.20 12.05
N TYR A 129 -2.86 -7.94 11.62
CA TYR A 129 -2.70 -7.57 10.20
C TYR A 129 -1.25 -7.59 9.73
N HIS A 130 -0.29 -7.19 10.56
CA HIS A 130 1.13 -7.23 10.21
C HIS A 130 1.68 -8.65 10.30
N GLU A 131 1.26 -9.42 11.30
CA GLU A 131 1.51 -10.86 11.41
C GLU A 131 0.90 -11.59 10.23
N PHE A 132 -0.31 -11.22 9.80
CA PHE A 132 -0.92 -11.71 8.57
C PHE A 132 -0.10 -11.34 7.35
N GLU A 133 0.29 -10.07 7.17
CA GLU A 133 1.08 -9.63 6.02
C GLU A 133 2.42 -10.38 5.95
N ASN A 134 3.11 -10.50 7.09
CA ASN A 134 4.35 -11.25 7.19
C ASN A 134 4.14 -12.75 6.92
N ALA A 135 3.11 -13.36 7.51
CA ALA A 135 2.81 -14.79 7.32
C ALA A 135 2.38 -15.08 5.87
N ALA A 136 1.52 -14.24 5.29
CA ALA A 136 1.02 -14.35 3.93
C ALA A 136 2.12 -14.08 2.89
N THR A 137 3.06 -13.18 3.18
CA THR A 137 4.25 -12.94 2.36
C THR A 137 5.23 -14.12 2.48
N ALA A 138 5.48 -14.61 3.70
CA ALA A 138 6.34 -15.76 3.94
C ALA A 138 5.82 -17.04 3.26
N VAL A 139 4.49 -17.23 3.16
CA VAL A 139 3.89 -18.33 2.39
C VAL A 139 4.27 -18.23 0.92
N ALA A 140 4.15 -17.05 0.31
CA ALA A 140 4.51 -16.84 -1.09
C ALA A 140 6.02 -17.04 -1.31
N GLU A 141 6.87 -16.48 -0.45
CA GLU A 141 8.34 -16.62 -0.53
C GLU A 141 8.82 -18.05 -0.32
N GLN A 142 8.19 -18.82 0.58
CA GLN A 142 8.53 -20.23 0.78
C GLN A 142 8.17 -21.12 -0.42
N ILE A 143 7.14 -20.74 -1.17
CA ILE A 143 6.69 -21.50 -2.34
C ILE A 143 7.48 -21.07 -3.58
N PHE A 144 7.68 -19.77 -3.74
CA PHE A 144 8.45 -19.14 -4.81
C PHE A 144 9.78 -18.65 -4.26
N THR A 145 10.66 -19.57 -3.87
CA THR A 145 11.94 -19.29 -3.18
C THR A 145 12.89 -18.39 -3.99
N GLN A 146 12.70 -18.35 -5.30
CA GLN A 146 13.47 -17.50 -6.20
C GLN A 146 12.95 -16.07 -6.24
N PHE A 147 11.87 -15.70 -5.54
CA PHE A 147 11.23 -14.41 -5.64
C PHE A 147 11.07 -13.76 -4.26
N ASN A 148 11.35 -12.47 -4.16
CA ASN A 148 10.96 -11.65 -3.01
C ASN A 148 9.61 -11.01 -3.29
N PHE A 149 8.68 -11.13 -2.34
CA PHE A 149 7.33 -10.64 -2.56
C PHE A 149 7.07 -9.33 -1.84
N SER A 150 6.35 -8.45 -2.53
CA SER A 150 5.61 -7.37 -1.90
C SER A 150 4.12 -7.68 -1.97
N LEU A 151 3.44 -7.48 -0.85
CA LEU A 151 2.01 -7.74 -0.69
C LEU A 151 1.28 -6.41 -0.52
N ASN A 152 0.31 -6.13 -1.40
CA ASN A 152 -0.63 -5.03 -1.23
C ASN A 152 -2.04 -5.59 -1.06
N TYR A 153 -2.72 -5.27 0.04
CA TYR A 153 -4.10 -5.71 0.24
C TYR A 153 -5.10 -4.57 0.30
N ARG A 154 -6.35 -4.87 -0.08
CA ARG A 154 -7.49 -3.97 0.05
C ARG A 154 -8.70 -4.76 0.55
N LYS A 155 -9.30 -4.28 1.64
CA LYS A 155 -10.62 -4.74 2.09
C LYS A 155 -11.70 -4.06 1.24
N ASN A 156 -12.50 -4.84 0.54
CA ASN A 156 -13.61 -4.34 -0.26
C ASN A 156 -14.90 -4.25 0.59
N ARG A 157 -15.94 -3.60 0.05
CA ARG A 157 -17.18 -3.26 0.78
C ARG A 157 -18.08 -4.47 1.14
N GLU A 158 -17.66 -5.69 0.86
CA GLU A 158 -18.51 -6.90 1.03
C GLU A 158 -17.67 -8.12 1.41
N ASN A 159 -17.12 -8.17 2.64
CA ASN A 159 -16.42 -9.34 3.21
C ASN A 159 -15.43 -10.03 2.24
N SER A 160 -14.83 -9.23 1.38
CA SER A 160 -13.89 -9.66 0.37
C SER A 160 -12.56 -8.96 0.58
N LEU A 161 -11.50 -9.75 0.56
CA LEU A 161 -10.13 -9.28 0.68
C LEU A 161 -9.43 -9.54 -0.64
N CYS A 162 -8.89 -8.49 -1.25
CA CYS A 162 -8.06 -8.58 -2.44
C CYS A 162 -6.60 -8.41 -2.02
N LEU A 163 -5.77 -9.41 -2.27
CA LEU A 163 -4.32 -9.39 -2.10
C LEU A 163 -3.67 -9.27 -3.47
N ASN A 164 -2.67 -8.43 -3.63
CA ASN A 164 -1.90 -8.30 -4.87
C ASN A 164 -0.44 -8.58 -4.53
N TYR A 165 0.07 -9.70 -5.05
CA TYR A 165 1.46 -10.11 -4.88
C TYR A 165 2.27 -9.68 -6.10
N CYS A 166 3.40 -9.04 -5.84
CA CYS A 166 4.41 -8.72 -6.83
C CYS A 166 5.72 -9.34 -6.38
N GLY A 167 6.13 -10.42 -7.04
CA GLY A 167 7.38 -11.11 -6.81
C GLY A 167 8.46 -10.67 -7.80
N GLU A 168 9.62 -10.26 -7.29
CA GLU A 168 10.81 -9.97 -8.11
C GLU A 168 11.86 -11.07 -7.88
N LYS A 169 12.40 -11.63 -8.97
CA LYS A 169 13.38 -12.71 -8.87
C LYS A 169 14.64 -12.24 -8.13
N ASN A 170 15.10 -13.04 -7.18
CA ASN A 170 16.37 -12.90 -6.48
C ASN A 170 17.51 -12.94 -7.49
N LEU A 171 18.11 -11.78 -7.77
CA LEU A 171 19.36 -11.69 -8.49
C LEU A 171 20.49 -12.06 -7.53
N GLU A 172 20.77 -13.36 -7.41
CA GLU A 172 22.04 -13.78 -6.82
C GLU A 172 23.16 -13.31 -7.75
N ARG A 173 24.16 -12.68 -7.13
CA ARG A 173 25.35 -12.13 -7.78
C ARG A 173 25.92 -13.12 -8.79
N GLU A 174 25.81 -12.81 -10.07
CA GLU A 174 26.93 -12.85 -11.01
C GLU A 174 26.58 -12.07 -12.27
N THR A 175 27.51 -11.19 -12.60
CA THR A 175 27.72 -10.46 -13.86
C THR A 175 26.90 -10.93 -15.06
N GLU A 176 25.77 -10.29 -15.35
CA GLU A 176 25.26 -10.12 -16.72
C GLU A 176 24.16 -9.04 -16.79
N ILE A 177 24.60 -7.82 -17.13
CA ILE A 177 23.96 -6.81 -17.99
C ILE A 177 22.45 -6.99 -18.23
N PHE A 178 21.61 -6.19 -17.57
CA PHE A 178 20.24 -5.80 -17.96
C PHE A 178 19.33 -6.88 -18.60
N ALA A 179 19.42 -8.14 -18.17
CA ALA A 179 18.41 -9.14 -18.52
C ALA A 179 17.10 -8.78 -17.82
N GLN A 180 15.99 -8.86 -18.58
CA GLN A 180 14.63 -8.59 -18.09
C GLN A 180 14.41 -9.27 -16.73
N GLN A 181 14.15 -8.48 -15.68
CA GLN A 181 13.81 -9.05 -14.38
C GLN A 181 12.53 -9.89 -14.53
N GLU A 182 12.66 -11.20 -14.31
CA GLU A 182 11.50 -12.09 -14.23
C GLU A 182 10.66 -11.65 -13.02
N SER A 183 9.40 -11.32 -13.29
CA SER A 183 8.44 -10.87 -12.29
C SER A 183 7.20 -11.75 -12.34
N ILE A 184 6.65 -12.05 -11.16
CA ILE A 184 5.43 -12.84 -11.01
C ILE A 184 4.37 -11.99 -10.31
N PHE A 185 3.17 -11.97 -10.89
CA PHE A 185 2.05 -11.21 -10.39
C PHE A 185 0.82 -12.10 -10.26
N PHE A 186 0.22 -12.09 -9.08
CA PHE A 186 -1.07 -12.74 -8.86
C PHE A 186 -1.90 -12.01 -7.82
N ASN A 187 -3.21 -12.06 -8.01
CA ASN A 187 -4.18 -11.47 -7.10
C ASN A 187 -4.95 -12.58 -6.40
N VAL A 188 -5.20 -12.43 -5.10
CA VAL A 188 -6.01 -13.35 -4.32
C VAL A 188 -7.26 -12.64 -3.84
N ASP A 189 -8.42 -13.12 -4.24
CA ASP A 189 -9.73 -12.67 -3.78
C ASP A 189 -10.32 -13.69 -2.82
N PHE A 190 -10.33 -13.36 -1.53
CA PHE A 190 -10.96 -14.18 -0.51
C PHE A 190 -12.38 -13.70 -0.23
N ARG A 191 -13.35 -14.61 -0.20
CA ARG A 191 -14.76 -14.35 0.11
C ARG A 191 -15.16 -15.19 1.32
N SER A 192 -15.05 -14.63 2.51
CA SER A 192 -15.23 -15.39 3.77
C SER A 192 -16.61 -16.05 3.89
N ARG A 193 -17.69 -15.35 3.50
CA ARG A 193 -19.05 -15.89 3.49
C ARG A 193 -19.27 -17.05 2.51
N ALA A 194 -18.66 -16.94 1.33
CA ALA A 194 -18.70 -17.98 0.31
C ALA A 194 -17.67 -19.10 0.59
N LYS A 195 -16.88 -18.96 1.67
CA LYS A 195 -15.79 -19.87 2.05
C LYS A 195 -14.88 -20.23 0.87
N CYS A 196 -14.57 -19.21 0.07
CA CYS A 196 -13.95 -19.37 -1.24
C CYS A 196 -12.76 -18.41 -1.37
N LEU A 197 -11.69 -18.90 -2.00
CA LEU A 197 -10.48 -18.16 -2.35
C LEU A 197 -10.25 -18.29 -3.85
N ALA A 198 -10.10 -17.17 -4.54
CA ALA A 198 -9.80 -17.10 -5.96
C ALA A 198 -8.41 -16.52 -6.18
N ILE A 199 -7.54 -17.20 -6.92
CA ILE A 199 -6.24 -16.69 -7.36
C ILE A 199 -6.30 -16.38 -8.85
N HIS A 200 -6.13 -15.10 -9.18
CA HIS A 200 -5.99 -14.62 -10.54
C HIS A 200 -4.52 -14.45 -10.87
N THR A 201 -4.02 -15.15 -11.89
CA THR A 201 -2.63 -15.04 -12.35
C THR A 201 -2.56 -14.87 -13.86
N ARG A 202 -1.46 -14.31 -14.36
CA ARG A 202 -1.21 -14.15 -15.79
C ARG A 202 0.09 -14.84 -16.16
N TRP A 203 0.05 -15.67 -17.20
CA TRP A 203 1.24 -16.36 -17.72
C TRP A 203 1.15 -16.46 -19.25
N CYS A 204 2.26 -16.21 -19.95
CA CYS A 204 2.33 -16.23 -21.42
C CYS A 204 1.20 -15.44 -22.14
N GLY A 205 0.74 -14.34 -21.54
CA GLY A 205 -0.36 -13.52 -22.09
C GLY A 205 -1.77 -14.05 -21.82
N GLU A 206 -1.91 -15.22 -21.21
CA GLU A 206 -3.20 -15.81 -20.81
C GLU A 206 -3.49 -15.53 -19.33
N GLN A 207 -4.78 -15.42 -18.99
CA GLN A 207 -5.25 -15.23 -17.61
C GLN A 207 -5.83 -16.53 -17.07
N TYR A 208 -5.39 -16.90 -15.88
CA TYR A 208 -5.79 -18.11 -15.17
C TYR A 208 -6.47 -17.73 -13.87
N LEU A 209 -7.49 -18.51 -13.53
CA LEU A 209 -8.24 -18.41 -12.29
C LEU A 209 -8.22 -19.78 -11.61
N LEU A 210 -7.61 -19.83 -10.43
CA LEU A 210 -7.73 -20.94 -9.49
C LEU A 210 -8.79 -20.59 -8.44
N VAL A 211 -9.76 -21.45 -8.23
CA VAL A 211 -10.76 -21.32 -7.16
C VAL A 211 -10.58 -22.46 -6.18
N TYR A 212 -10.37 -22.11 -4.91
CA TYR A 212 -10.30 -23.02 -3.78
C TYR A 212 -11.52 -22.85 -2.89
N LEU A 213 -12.21 -23.94 -2.59
CA LEU A 213 -13.37 -23.98 -1.68
C LEU A 213 -12.97 -24.60 -0.34
N SER A 214 -13.62 -24.21 0.76
CA SER A 214 -13.35 -24.75 2.12
C SER A 214 -13.34 -26.27 2.24
N GLN A 215 -14.00 -26.96 1.31
CA GLN A 215 -14.14 -28.43 1.31
C GLN A 215 -12.90 -29.13 0.74
N GLY A 216 -11.90 -28.36 0.28
CA GLY A 216 -10.68 -28.87 -0.34
C GLY A 216 -10.77 -28.94 -1.88
N ASP A 217 -11.92 -28.57 -2.45
CA ASP A 217 -12.11 -28.57 -3.90
C ASP A 217 -11.32 -27.44 -4.56
N LEU A 218 -10.63 -27.80 -5.64
CA LEU A 218 -9.79 -26.92 -6.45
C LEU A 218 -10.27 -26.93 -7.90
N HIS A 219 -10.55 -25.75 -8.45
CA HIS A 219 -10.97 -25.59 -9.83
C HIS A 219 -10.06 -24.61 -10.56
N TRP A 220 -9.47 -25.06 -11.65
CA TRP A 220 -8.74 -24.21 -12.59
C TRP A 220 -9.63 -23.83 -13.75
N SER A 221 -9.57 -22.57 -14.17
CA SER A 221 -10.21 -22.08 -15.38
C SER A 221 -9.32 -21.06 -16.07
N THR A 222 -9.49 -20.93 -17.38
CA THR A 222 -9.00 -19.77 -18.12
C THR A 222 -10.18 -18.96 -18.63
N LEU A 223 -9.95 -17.70 -18.97
CA LEU A 223 -10.97 -16.89 -19.65
C LEU A 223 -11.41 -17.49 -21.01
N ARG A 224 -10.63 -18.42 -21.58
CA ARG A 224 -10.84 -18.99 -22.91
C ARG A 224 -11.29 -20.46 -22.92
N SER A 225 -11.10 -21.20 -21.84
CA SER A 225 -11.53 -22.60 -21.68
C SER A 225 -11.79 -22.93 -20.20
N PRO A 226 -12.97 -23.46 -19.83
CA PRO A 226 -13.31 -23.83 -18.46
C PRO A 226 -12.53 -25.04 -17.92
N ASP A 227 -11.90 -25.82 -18.79
CA ASP A 227 -11.25 -27.07 -18.42
C ASP A 227 -9.87 -27.16 -19.08
N MET A 228 -8.83 -27.39 -18.27
CA MET A 228 -7.43 -27.31 -18.68
C MET A 228 -6.68 -28.55 -18.19
N ASN A 229 -6.34 -29.42 -19.15
CA ASN A 229 -5.39 -30.52 -18.99
C ASN A 229 -3.92 -30.10 -19.26
N THR A 230 -3.65 -28.80 -19.43
CA THR A 230 -2.31 -28.30 -19.71
C THR A 230 -1.47 -28.14 -18.43
N GLN A 231 -0.22 -28.59 -18.52
CA GLN A 231 0.81 -28.42 -17.48
C GLN A 231 1.19 -26.94 -17.39
N LEU A 232 0.46 -26.21 -16.54
CA LEU A 232 0.80 -24.87 -16.12
C LEU A 232 2.14 -24.89 -15.39
N VAL A 233 3.10 -24.12 -15.90
CA VAL A 233 4.31 -23.78 -15.14
C VAL A 233 3.84 -23.05 -13.89
N TYR A 234 4.25 -23.53 -12.72
CA TYR A 234 3.81 -23.09 -11.39
C TYR A 234 2.42 -23.53 -10.90
N ARG A 235 1.78 -24.51 -11.57
CA ARG A 235 0.46 -25.02 -11.12
C ARG A 235 0.46 -25.47 -9.67
N GLN A 236 1.43 -26.30 -9.30
CA GLN A 236 1.54 -26.86 -7.96
C GLN A 236 1.84 -25.76 -6.93
N GLU A 237 2.60 -24.76 -7.33
CA GLU A 237 2.96 -23.60 -6.53
C GLU A 237 1.73 -22.74 -6.24
N PHE A 238 0.88 -22.45 -7.22
CA PHE A 238 -0.38 -21.73 -7.00
C PHE A 238 -1.39 -22.55 -6.19
N GLU A 239 -1.48 -23.86 -6.41
CA GLU A 239 -2.30 -24.76 -5.57
C GLU A 239 -1.80 -24.77 -4.11
N ASN A 240 -0.47 -24.80 -3.91
CA ASN A 240 0.15 -24.71 -2.59
C ASN A 240 -0.09 -23.35 -1.93
N ILE A 241 -0.09 -22.25 -2.69
CA ILE A 241 -0.44 -20.93 -2.18
C ILE A 241 -1.88 -20.94 -1.69
N ALA A 242 -2.83 -21.43 -2.50
CA ALA A 242 -4.22 -21.50 -2.10
C ALA A 242 -4.40 -22.33 -0.82
N PHE A 243 -3.75 -23.50 -0.75
CA PHE A 243 -3.82 -24.41 0.40
C PHE A 243 -3.25 -23.79 1.68
N ARG A 244 -2.11 -23.09 1.61
CA ARG A 244 -1.46 -22.50 2.79
C ARG A 244 -2.07 -21.16 3.20
N LEU A 245 -2.57 -20.39 2.24
CA LEU A 245 -3.10 -19.07 2.48
C LEU A 245 -4.56 -19.11 2.95
N TYR A 246 -5.34 -20.13 2.56
CA TYR A 246 -6.74 -20.26 2.95
C TYR A 246 -6.97 -20.33 4.47
N PRO A 247 -6.27 -21.20 5.24
CA PRO A 247 -6.45 -21.27 6.69
C PRO A 247 -6.05 -19.96 7.39
N LEU A 248 -4.97 -19.32 6.93
CA LEU A 248 -4.56 -18.00 7.41
C LEU A 248 -5.67 -16.98 7.17
N LEU A 249 -6.19 -16.89 5.95
CA LEU A 249 -7.28 -15.97 5.62
C LEU A 249 -8.55 -16.22 6.44
N GLN A 250 -8.84 -17.47 6.76
CA GLN A 250 -9.98 -17.84 7.61
C GLN A 250 -9.78 -17.41 9.07
N GLU A 251 -8.56 -17.52 9.59
CA GLU A 251 -8.18 -17.09 10.94
C GLU A 251 -8.27 -15.56 11.08
N PHE A 252 -7.71 -14.83 10.12
CA PHE A 252 -7.64 -13.36 10.17
C PHE A 252 -8.94 -12.66 9.68
N PHE A 253 -9.79 -13.35 8.93
CA PHE A 253 -11.05 -12.82 8.41
C PHE A 253 -12.23 -13.80 8.57
N PRO A 254 -12.60 -14.14 9.82
CA PRO A 254 -13.77 -14.96 10.08
C PRO A 254 -15.01 -14.17 9.65
N GLY A 255 -15.67 -14.65 8.59
CA GLY A 255 -16.83 -13.99 7.96
C GLY A 255 -18.09 -13.98 8.79
#